data_AF-A0A661X7L2-F1
#
_entry.id   AF-A0A661X7L2-F1
#
_cell.length_a   1.000
_cell.length_b   1.000
_cell.length_c   1.000
_cell.angle_alpha   90.00
_cell.angle_beta   90.00
_cell.angle_gamma   90.00
#
_symmetry.space_group_name_H-M   'P 1'
#
loop_
_entity.id
_entity.type
_entity.pdbx_description
1 polymer ?
#
loop_
_entity_poly.entity_id
_entity_poly.type
_entity_poly.pdbx_seq_one_letter_code
_entity_poly.pdbx_strand_id
1 'polypeptide(L)'
;MYRKHLALSALFFFVFVSAVCAQEYYARHYSVYDGLPSPEVYDVTQDSLGRIWFVTRGRLSLITYDGFKWRKIDTGLPRGHGIFNCISTDKRGNIWAL
;
A
#
# COMPACT_ATOMS: atom_id res chain seq x y z
N MET A 1 -44.60 28.25 -19.64
CA MET A 1 -43.27 28.76 -19.25
C MET A 1 -42.32 27.70 -18.67
N TYR A 2 -42.79 26.61 -18.06
CA TYR A 2 -41.93 25.60 -17.37
C TYR A 2 -41.03 24.70 -18.25
N ARG A 3 -41.41 24.38 -19.50
CA ARG A 3 -40.63 23.47 -20.38
C ARG A 3 -39.23 23.95 -20.74
N LYS A 4 -39.00 25.28 -20.80
CA LYS A 4 -37.69 25.85 -21.14
C LYS A 4 -36.68 25.66 -20.00
N HIS A 5 -37.13 25.80 -18.75
CA HIS A 5 -36.29 25.59 -17.57
C HIS A 5 -35.87 24.13 -17.39
N LEU A 6 -36.74 23.16 -17.69
CA LEU A 6 -36.36 21.74 -17.69
C LEU A 6 -35.26 21.41 -18.71
N ALA A 7 -35.35 21.95 -19.93
CA ALA A 7 -34.36 21.71 -20.97
C ALA A 7 -32.98 22.29 -20.60
N LEU A 8 -32.95 23.49 -20.02
CA LEU A 8 -31.73 24.11 -19.50
C LEU A 8 -31.12 23.31 -18.33
N SER A 9 -31.96 22.80 -17.43
CA SER A 9 -31.51 21.97 -16.30
C SER A 9 -30.90 20.65 -16.77
N ALA A 10 -31.53 19.99 -17.76
CA ALA A 10 -31.05 18.75 -18.34
C ALA A 10 -29.73 18.95 -19.11
N LEU A 11 -29.61 20.06 -19.85
CA LEU A 11 -28.38 20.41 -20.56
C LEU A 11 -27.23 20.69 -19.58
N PHE A 12 -27.50 21.41 -18.50
CA PHE A 12 -26.51 21.66 -17.45
C PHE A 12 -26.02 20.35 -16.81
N PHE A 13 -26.94 19.44 -16.49
CA PHE A 13 -26.59 18.12 -15.95
C PHE A 13 -25.77 17.29 -16.94
N PHE A 14 -26.11 17.30 -18.23
CA PHE A 14 -25.38 16.58 -19.27
C PHE A 14 -23.94 17.09 -19.44
N VAL A 15 -23.75 18.42 -19.42
CA VAL A 15 -22.41 19.04 -19.48
C VAL A 15 -21.60 18.70 -18.23
N PHE A 16 -22.23 18.68 -17.06
CA PHE A 16 -21.56 18.37 -15.79
C PHE A 16 -21.09 16.91 -15.74
N VAL A 17 -21.92 15.96 -16.19
CA VAL A 17 -21.56 14.53 -16.28
C VAL A 17 -20.43 14.31 -17.27
N SER A 18 -20.42 15.03 -18.40
CA SER A 18 -19.37 14.93 -19.42
C SER A 18 -18.03 15.53 -18.98
N ALA A 19 -18.03 16.40 -17.97
CA ALA A 19 -16.83 17.02 -17.42
C ALA A 19 -16.15 16.18 -16.33
N VAL A 20 -16.74 15.04 -15.94
CA VAL A 20 -16.11 14.14 -14.96
C VAL A 20 -15.04 13.31 -15.67
N CYS A 21 -13.77 13.60 -15.37
CA CYS A 21 -12.66 12.71 -15.69
C CYS A 21 -12.57 11.59 -14.64
N ALA A 22 -12.35 10.35 -15.10
CA ALA A 22 -11.99 9.27 -14.19
C ALA A 22 -10.63 9.61 -13.53
N GLN A 23 -10.50 9.30 -12.24
CA GLN A 23 -9.26 9.57 -11.52
C GLN A 23 -8.13 8.71 -12.09
N GLU A 24 -7.00 9.33 -12.43
CA GLU A 24 -5.82 8.62 -12.89
C GLU A 24 -5.23 7.82 -11.72
N TYR A 25 -4.97 6.54 -11.95
CA TYR A 25 -4.42 5.65 -10.92
C TYR A 25 -2.95 6.00 -10.68
N TYR A 26 -2.67 6.70 -9.59
CA TYR A 26 -1.31 7.00 -9.16
C TYR A 26 -0.79 5.90 -8.22
N ALA A 27 0.08 5.04 -8.73
CA ALA A 27 0.84 4.10 -7.92
C ALA A 27 2.30 4.53 -7.83
N ARG A 28 2.80 4.65 -6.59
CA ARG A 28 4.22 4.87 -6.35
C ARG A 28 4.96 3.55 -6.42
N HIS A 29 5.98 3.50 -7.27
CA HIS A 29 6.87 2.34 -7.39
C HIS A 29 8.06 2.49 -6.44
N TYR A 30 8.29 1.49 -5.60
CA TYR A 30 9.47 1.39 -4.75
C TYR A 30 10.32 0.21 -5.20
N SER A 31 11.61 0.45 -5.33
CA SER A 31 12.60 -0.50 -5.80
C SER A 31 13.72 -0.69 -4.77
N VAL A 32 14.68 -1.54 -5.12
CA VAL A 32 15.88 -1.70 -4.29
C VAL A 32 16.71 -0.42 -4.13
N TYR A 33 16.59 0.51 -5.08
CA TYR A 33 17.24 1.81 -5.03
C TYR A 33 16.58 2.77 -4.02
N ASP A 34 15.32 2.51 -3.66
CA ASP A 34 14.56 3.30 -2.69
C ASP A 34 14.73 2.80 -1.25
N GLY A 35 15.43 1.68 -1.06
CA GLY A 35 15.70 1.07 0.24
C GLY A 35 15.05 -0.30 0.47
N LEU A 36 14.27 -0.80 -0.49
CA LEU A 36 13.71 -2.16 -0.45
C LEU A 36 14.87 -3.19 -0.55
N PRO A 37 14.98 -4.22 0.30
CA PRO A 37 16.13 -5.14 0.23
C PRO A 37 16.09 -6.11 -0.96
N SER A 38 14.91 -6.46 -1.44
CA SER A 38 14.69 -7.36 -2.57
C SER A 38 13.42 -6.96 -3.30
N PRO A 39 13.40 -7.06 -4.65
CA PRO A 39 12.21 -6.73 -5.45
C PRO A 39 11.08 -7.76 -5.27
N GLU A 40 11.38 -8.96 -4.78
CA GLU A 40 10.39 -10.00 -4.50
C GLU A 40 9.79 -9.82 -3.11
N VAL A 41 8.56 -9.29 -3.05
CA VAL A 41 7.73 -9.23 -1.84
C VAL A 41 6.80 -10.45 -1.82
N TYR A 42 6.83 -11.22 -0.74
CA TYR A 42 5.96 -12.38 -0.54
C TYR A 42 4.65 -12.03 0.17
N ASP A 43 4.71 -11.16 1.17
CA ASP A 43 3.52 -10.77 1.94
C ASP A 43 3.68 -9.37 2.56
N VAL A 44 2.55 -8.73 2.86
CA VAL A 44 2.47 -7.37 3.40
C VAL A 44 1.37 -7.25 4.44
N THR A 45 1.64 -6.54 5.53
CA THR A 45 0.63 -6.19 6.53
C THR A 45 0.84 -4.76 7.04
N GLN A 46 -0.17 -4.21 7.69
CA GLN A 46 -0.11 -2.89 8.32
C GLN A 46 -0.35 -3.04 9.82
N ASP A 47 0.49 -2.39 10.63
CA ASP A 47 0.29 -2.35 12.07
C ASP A 47 -0.67 -1.24 12.51
N SER A 48 -1.03 -1.24 13.80
CA SER A 48 -1.95 -0.26 14.38
C SER A 48 -1.41 1.19 14.39
N LEU A 49 -0.11 1.39 14.14
CA LEU A 49 0.52 2.71 14.02
C LEU A 49 0.59 3.17 12.55
N GLY A 50 0.05 2.39 11.62
CA GLY A 50 0.03 2.69 10.20
C GLY A 50 1.32 2.32 9.46
N ARG A 51 2.30 1.71 10.12
CA ARG A 51 3.54 1.27 9.46
C ARG A 51 3.24 0.02 8.64
N ILE A 52 3.83 -0.04 7.45
CA ILE A 52 3.69 -1.18 6.56
C ILE A 52 4.86 -2.12 6.80
N TRP A 53 4.57 -3.40 6.93
CA TRP A 53 5.54 -4.46 7.13
C TRP A 53 5.53 -5.36 5.93
N PHE A 54 6.72 -5.74 5.47
CA PHE A 54 6.88 -6.56 4.28
C PHE A 54 7.77 -7.75 4.61
N VAL A 55 7.45 -8.85 3.96
CA VAL A 55 8.31 -10.02 3.86
C VAL A 55 8.86 -10.08 2.45
N THR A 56 10.19 -9.96 2.32
CA THR A 56 10.90 -10.00 1.04
C THR A 56 11.77 -11.23 0.92
N ARG A 57 12.17 -11.59 -0.30
CA ARG A 57 13.09 -12.72 -0.51
C ARG A 57 14.45 -12.46 0.13
N GLY A 58 15.00 -13.52 0.74
CA GLY A 58 16.39 -13.57 1.19
C GLY A 58 16.56 -13.41 2.71
N ARG A 59 17.77 -13.03 3.12
CA ARG A 59 18.20 -13.07 4.53
C ARG A 59 17.68 -11.91 5.38
N LEU A 60 17.26 -10.82 4.74
CA LEU A 60 16.68 -9.63 5.36
C LEU A 60 15.22 -9.55 4.94
N SER A 61 14.49 -10.61 5.22
CA SER A 61 13.12 -10.76 4.73
C SER A 61 12.16 -9.81 5.43
N LEU A 62 12.36 -9.50 6.71
CA LEU A 62 11.45 -8.63 7.46
C LEU A 62 11.88 -7.16 7.45
N ILE A 63 11.04 -6.31 6.87
CA ILE A 63 11.25 -4.86 6.84
C ILE A 63 9.98 -4.11 7.18
N THR A 64 10.14 -2.85 7.60
CA THR A 64 9.03 -1.93 7.82
C THR A 64 9.26 -0.59 7.13
N TYR A 65 8.18 0.06 6.73
CA TYR A 65 8.14 1.39 6.13
C TYR A 65 7.11 2.26 6.85
N ASP A 66 7.52 3.46 7.25
CA ASP A 66 6.68 4.43 7.97
C ASP A 66 6.12 5.55 7.07
N GLY A 67 6.28 5.45 5.75
CA GLY A 67 5.95 6.52 4.79
C GLY A 67 7.12 7.41 4.42
N PHE A 68 8.24 7.33 5.14
CA PHE A 68 9.43 8.14 4.90
C PHE A 68 10.70 7.29 4.80
N LYS A 69 10.85 6.29 5.67
CA LYS A 69 12.07 5.51 5.82
C LYS A 69 11.80 4.02 5.85
N TRP A 70 12.66 3.28 5.17
CA TRP A 70 12.74 1.83 5.26
C TRP A 70 13.61 1.43 6.44
N ARG A 71 13.17 0.43 7.20
CA ARG A 71 13.95 -0.16 8.31
C ARG A 71 13.93 -1.67 8.23
N LYS A 72 15.12 -2.25 8.22
CA LYS A 72 15.33 -3.70 8.37
C LYS A 72 15.12 -4.09 9.82
N ILE A 73 14.46 -5.21 10.03
CA ILE A 73 14.18 -5.74 11.37
C ILE A 73 15.16 -6.86 11.65
N ASP A 74 15.93 -6.69 12.73
CA ASP A 74 16.72 -7.78 13.28
C ASP A 74 15.79 -8.69 14.08
N THR A 75 15.66 -9.93 13.64
CA THR A 75 14.81 -10.92 14.31
C THR A 75 15.54 -11.62 15.45
N GLY A 76 16.86 -11.39 15.62
CA GLY A 76 17.69 -12.13 16.56
C GLY A 76 17.87 -13.61 16.19
N LEU A 77 17.35 -14.04 15.04
CA LEU A 77 17.47 -15.42 14.59
C LEU A 77 18.87 -15.70 14.03
N PRO A 78 19.39 -16.93 14.18
CA PRO A 78 20.62 -17.33 13.53
C PRO A 78 20.59 -17.06 12.02
N ARG A 79 21.76 -16.74 11.46
CA ARG A 79 21.90 -16.45 10.03
C ARG A 79 21.31 -17.59 9.18
N GLY A 80 20.33 -17.26 8.35
CA GLY A 80 19.65 -18.20 7.46
C GLY A 80 18.31 -18.73 7.97
N HIS A 81 17.95 -18.47 9.24
CA HIS A 81 16.68 -18.91 9.83
C HIS A 81 15.58 -17.85 9.83
N GLY A 82 15.83 -16.67 9.27
CA GLY A 82 14.85 -15.57 9.15
C GLY A 82 14.29 -15.43 7.75
N ILE A 83 13.94 -16.54 7.08
CA ILE A 83 13.24 -16.50 5.80
C ILE A 83 11.77 -16.73 6.11
N PHE A 84 10.97 -15.69 5.93
CA PHE A 84 9.52 -15.75 6.07
C PHE A 84 8.90 -15.69 4.67
N ASN A 85 7.69 -16.21 4.55
CA ASN A 85 6.85 -16.06 3.36
C ASN A 85 5.49 -15.43 3.71
N CYS A 86 5.13 -15.37 4.99
CA CYS A 86 3.87 -14.80 5.45
C CYS A 86 4.09 -13.83 6.61
N ILE A 87 3.26 -12.79 6.68
CA ILE A 87 3.23 -11.84 7.79
C ILE A 87 1.80 -11.42 8.14
N SER A 88 1.50 -11.34 9.43
CA SER A 88 0.19 -10.91 9.90
C SER A 88 0.29 -10.10 11.19
N THR A 89 -0.73 -9.27 11.41
CA THR A 89 -0.88 -8.48 12.63
C THR A 89 -2.07 -9.00 13.43
N ASP A 90 -1.90 -9.22 14.73
CA ASP A 90 -2.99 -9.61 15.60
C ASP A 90 -3.81 -8.40 16.14
N LYS A 91 -4.92 -8.68 16.82
CA LYS A 91 -5.79 -7.63 17.41
C LYS A 91 -5.12 -6.79 18.50
N ARG A 92 -3.99 -7.24 19.05
CA ARG A 92 -3.20 -6.51 20.05
C ARG A 92 -2.07 -5.69 19.40
N GLY A 93 -1.90 -5.77 18.09
CA GLY A 93 -0.87 -5.07 17.34
C GLY A 93 0.47 -5.80 17.27
N ASN A 94 0.55 -7.08 17.66
CA ASN A 94 1.77 -7.85 17.49
C ASN A 94 1.92 -8.31 16.05
N ILE A 95 3.18 -8.41 15.60
CA ILE A 95 3.54 -8.88 14.26
C ILE A 95 4.01 -10.32 14.34
N TRP A 96 3.42 -11.17 13.49
CA TRP A 96 3.73 -12.59 13.36
C TRP A 96 4.25 -12.83 11.95
N ALA A 97 5.42 -13.47 11.82
CA ALA A 97 6.00 -13.84 10.53
C ALA A 97 6.35 -15.33 10.53
N LEU A 98 6.02 -16.03 9.43
CA LEU A 98 6.22 -17.47 9.25
C LEU A 98 6.96 -17.77 7.94
#